data_AF-A0A7K0VKL2-F1
#
_entry.id   AF-A0A7K0VKL2-F1
#
_cell.length_a   1.000
_cell.length_b   1.000
_cell.length_c   1.000
_cell.angle_alpha   90.00
_cell.angle_beta   90.00
_cell.angle_gamma   90.00
#
_symmetry.space_group_name_H-M   'P 1'
#
loop_
_entity.id
_entity.type
_entity.pdbx_description
1 polymer ?
#
loop_
_entity_poly.entity_id
_entity_poly.type
_entity_poly.pdbx_seq_one_letter_code
_entity_poly.pdbx_strand_id
1 'polypeptide(L)'
;MRVWIDQDLCTGDGLCLDHCPDVFVQLEDGIAYVAEAGSPLNDPGGPGSLAVVPERDYRAVIDAAEACPGECIFIEISPANAASAA
;
A
#
# COMPACT_ATOMS: atom_id res chain seq x y z
N MET A 1 9.68 2.62 -3.98
CA MET A 1 8.38 3.08 -4.52
C MET A 1 7.60 3.69 -3.37
N ARG A 2 6.52 4.40 -3.66
CA ARG A 2 5.55 4.79 -2.65
C ARG A 2 4.21 4.16 -2.97
N VAL A 3 3.38 3.95 -1.97
CA VAL A 3 2.06 3.33 -2.14
C VAL A 3 1.03 4.05 -1.28
N TRP A 4 -0.20 4.10 -1.77
CA TRP A 4 -1.38 4.55 -1.04
C TRP A 4 -2.59 3.70 -1.44
N ILE A 5 -3.64 3.74 -0.61
CA ILE A 5 -4.90 3.04 -0.85
C ILE A 5 -5.99 4.07 -1.06
N ASP A 6 -6.83 3.88 -2.07
CA ASP A 6 -8.09 4.60 -2.25
C ASP A 6 -9.17 3.96 -1.36
N GLN A 7 -9.61 4.70 -0.33
CA GLN A 7 -10.61 4.21 0.62
C GLN A 7 -12.01 4.08 0.01
N ASP A 8 -12.33 4.83 -1.06
CA ASP A 8 -13.64 4.75 -1.72
C ASP A 8 -13.77 3.48 -2.57
N LEU A 9 -12.64 2.92 -3.01
CA LEU A 9 -12.58 1.67 -3.78
C LEU A 9 -12.33 0.43 -2.90
N CYS A 10 -11.87 0.62 -1.67
CA CYS A 10 -11.53 -0.49 -0.79
C CYS A 10 -12.78 -1.25 -0.35
N THR A 11 -12.79 -2.56 -0.60
CA THR A 11 -13.90 -3.46 -0.22
C THR A 11 -13.69 -4.15 1.13
N GLY A 12 -12.53 -3.96 1.77
CA GLY A 12 -12.20 -4.56 3.06
C GLY A 12 -11.83 -6.05 3.02
N ASP A 13 -11.44 -6.59 1.86
CA ASP A 13 -11.18 -8.02 1.65
C ASP A 13 -9.93 -8.56 2.38
N GLY A 14 -9.00 -7.67 2.75
CA GLY A 14 -7.83 -8.03 3.57
C GLY A 14 -6.63 -8.62 2.82
N LEU A 15 -6.75 -8.94 1.52
CA LEU A 15 -5.65 -9.56 0.75
C LEU A 15 -4.34 -8.75 0.74
N CYS A 16 -4.42 -7.42 0.81
CA CYS A 16 -3.22 -6.59 0.88
C CYS A 16 -2.38 -6.90 2.14
N LEU A 17 -3.02 -7.19 3.27
CA LEU A 17 -2.35 -7.58 4.51
C LEU A 17 -1.74 -8.98 4.40
N ASP A 18 -2.44 -9.91 3.74
CA ASP A 18 -1.92 -11.26 3.52
C ASP A 18 -0.66 -11.25 2.66
N HIS A 19 -0.60 -10.36 1.66
CA HIS A 19 0.55 -10.20 0.79
C HIS A 19 1.69 -9.41 1.44
N CYS A 20 1.40 -8.31 2.16
CA CYS A 20 2.43 -7.42 2.70
C CYS A 20 2.00 -6.73 4.01
N PRO A 21 2.05 -7.43 5.16
CA PRO A 21 1.58 -6.90 6.45
C PRO A 21 2.48 -5.79 7.03
N ASP A 22 3.70 -5.65 6.53
CA ASP A 22 4.62 -4.56 6.90
C ASP A 22 4.17 -3.21 6.32
N VAL A 23 3.40 -3.22 5.24
CA VAL A 23 3.03 -2.02 4.45
C VAL A 23 1.53 -1.73 4.53
N PHE A 24 0.69 -2.73 4.78
CA PHE A 24 -0.76 -2.58 4.81
C PHE A 24 -1.33 -2.96 6.18
N VAL A 25 -2.35 -2.21 6.59
CA VAL A 25 -3.10 -2.44 7.83
C VAL A 25 -4.58 -2.18 7.57
N GLN A 26 -5.45 -2.92 8.23
CA GLN A 26 -6.89 -2.70 8.22
C GLN A 26 -7.29 -2.17 9.59
N LEU A 27 -8.01 -1.06 9.62
CA LEU A 27 -8.47 -0.45 10.88
C LEU A 27 -9.89 -0.93 11.21
N GLU A 28 -10.42 -0.44 12.34
CA GLU A 28 -11.72 -0.85 12.88
C GLU A 28 -12.92 -0.44 12.00
N ASP A 29 -12.70 0.47 11.05
CA ASP A 29 -13.68 0.86 10.03
C ASP A 29 -13.84 -0.18 8.91
N GLY A 30 -13.03 -1.23 8.91
CA GLY A 30 -13.14 -2.35 7.99
C GLY A 30 -12.50 -2.08 6.62
N ILE A 31 -11.75 -1.01 6.45
CA ILE A 31 -11.00 -0.73 5.22
C ILE A 31 -9.50 -0.63 5.47
N ALA A 32 -8.74 -0.81 4.40
CA ALA A 32 -7.28 -0.88 4.46
C ALA A 32 -6.63 0.50 4.26
N TYR A 33 -5.50 0.66 4.93
CA TYR A 33 -4.61 1.82 4.90
C TYR A 33 -3.17 1.32 4.69
N VAL A 34 -2.30 2.22 4.27
CA VAL A 34 -0.87 1.95 4.28
C VAL A 34 -0.29 2.26 5.66
N ALA A 35 0.81 1.61 6.01
CA ALA A 35 1.52 1.82 7.27
C ALA A 35 3.01 2.10 7.00
N GLU A 36 3.59 2.93 7.85
CA GLU A 36 5.03 3.18 7.88
C GLU A 36 5.54 3.00 9.30
N ALA A 37 6.57 2.16 9.47
CA ALA A 37 7.12 1.80 10.78
C ALA A 37 6.04 1.37 11.81
N GLY A 38 5.05 0.59 11.35
CA GLY A 38 3.94 0.10 12.17
C GLY A 38 2.87 1.15 12.50
N SER A 39 2.99 2.38 12.02
CA SER A 39 1.98 3.43 12.20
C SER A 39 1.09 3.52 10.95
N PRO A 40 -0.24 3.38 11.09
CA PRO A 40 -1.16 3.63 9.98
C PRO A 40 -1.06 5.07 9.47
N LEU A 41 -1.11 5.26 8.16
CA LEU A 41 -1.24 6.57 7.53
C LEU A 41 -2.71 6.75 7.11
N ASN A 42 -3.57 7.04 8.09
CA ASN A 42 -5.02 7.15 7.92
C ASN A 42 -5.57 8.59 8.07
N ASP A 43 -4.69 9.58 8.27
CA ASP A 43 -5.04 11.00 8.29
C ASP A 43 -4.00 11.76 7.43
N PRO A 44 -4.38 12.27 6.24
CA PRO A 44 -5.74 12.33 5.69
C PRO A 44 -6.26 11.05 5.02
N GLY A 45 -5.44 10.01 4.86
CA GLY A 45 -5.76 8.85 4.02
C GLY A 45 -5.54 9.14 2.53
N GLY A 46 -5.92 8.18 1.69
CA GLY A 46 -5.92 8.33 0.23
C GLY A 46 -4.57 8.78 -0.35
N PRO A 47 -4.57 9.58 -1.43
CA PRO A 47 -3.34 10.11 -2.02
C PRO A 47 -2.64 11.15 -1.13
N GLY A 48 -3.21 11.54 0.02
CA GLY A 48 -2.53 12.37 1.01
C GLY A 48 -1.64 11.56 1.98
N SER A 49 -1.76 10.23 1.99
CA SER A 49 -1.09 9.33 2.92
C SER A 49 -0.28 8.26 2.18
N LEU A 50 0.85 8.67 1.60
CA LEU A 50 1.75 7.76 0.88
C LEU A 50 2.86 7.20 1.78
N ALA A 51 2.88 5.88 1.93
CA ALA A 51 3.95 5.17 2.63
C ALA A 51 5.17 4.94 1.72
N VAL A 52 6.36 5.05 2.29
CA VAL A 52 7.60 4.61 1.64
C VAL A 52 7.72 3.09 1.81
N VAL A 53 7.82 2.39 0.68
CA VAL A 53 8.02 0.94 0.68
C VAL A 53 9.52 0.64 0.74
N PRO A 54 9.99 -0.26 1.62
CA PRO A 54 11.35 -0.80 1.57
C PRO A 54 11.56 -1.67 0.32
N GLU A 55 12.77 -1.67 -0.27
CA GLU A 55 13.03 -2.44 -1.50
C GLU A 55 12.71 -3.95 -1.39
N ARG A 56 12.93 -4.54 -0.21
CA ARG A 56 12.61 -5.96 0.06
C ARG A 56 11.12 -6.29 -0.12
N ASP A 57 10.24 -5.30 0.04
CA ASP A 57 8.78 -5.46 0.03
C ASP A 57 8.17 -5.08 -1.33
N TYR A 58 9.00 -4.71 -2.31
CA TYR A 58 8.53 -4.22 -3.61
C TYR A 58 7.66 -5.24 -4.35
N ARG A 59 8.11 -6.49 -4.41
CA ARG A 59 7.35 -7.55 -5.09
C ARG A 59 6.04 -7.83 -4.37
N ALA A 60 6.07 -7.88 -3.03
CA ALA A 60 4.88 -8.13 -2.21
C ALA A 60 3.82 -7.02 -2.38
N VAL A 61 4.22 -5.75 -2.46
CA VAL A 61 3.30 -4.63 -2.74
C VAL A 61 2.72 -4.70 -4.15
N ILE A 62 3.51 -5.10 -5.15
CA ILE A 62 3.02 -5.31 -6.52
C ILE A 62 2.00 -6.45 -6.56
N ASP A 63 2.33 -7.61 -5.97
CA ASP A 63 1.44 -8.77 -5.91
C ASP A 63 0.14 -8.43 -5.16
N ALA A 64 0.22 -7.63 -4.08
CA ALA A 64 -0.95 -7.12 -3.37
C ALA A 64 -1.85 -6.25 -4.26
N ALA A 65 -1.26 -5.36 -5.06
CA ALA A 65 -2.01 -4.51 -5.98
C ALA A 65 -2.69 -5.33 -7.09
N GLU A 66 -2.00 -6.32 -7.66
CA GLU A 66 -2.56 -7.21 -8.69
C GLU A 66 -3.67 -8.13 -8.15
N ALA A 67 -3.58 -8.54 -6.88
CA ALA A 67 -4.57 -9.40 -6.24
C ALA A 67 -5.78 -8.64 -5.66
N CYS A 68 -5.72 -7.31 -5.55
CA CYS A 68 -6.74 -6.52 -4.89
C CYS A 68 -8.05 -6.48 -5.69
N PRO A 69 -9.17 -7.02 -5.17
CA PRO A 69 -10.43 -7.08 -5.92
C PRO A 69 -11.08 -5.70 -6.13
N GLY A 70 -10.81 -4.75 -5.24
CA GLY A 70 -11.26 -3.36 -5.38
C GLY A 70 -10.37 -2.51 -6.27
N GLU A 71 -9.24 -3.05 -6.75
CA GLU A 71 -8.21 -2.30 -7.51
C GLU A 71 -7.82 -0.97 -6.83
N CYS A 72 -7.79 -0.98 -5.49
CA CYS A 72 -7.71 0.24 -4.69
C CYS A 72 -6.27 0.63 -4.29
N ILE A 73 -5.25 -0.10 -4.75
CA ILE A 73 -3.85 0.12 -4.36
C ILE A 73 -3.10 0.83 -5.48
N PHE A 74 -2.55 2.00 -5.18
CA PHE A 74 -1.86 2.84 -6.15
C PHE A 74 -0.38 2.96 -5.82
N ILE A 75 0.47 2.68 -6.81
CA ILE A 75 1.93 2.67 -6.67
C ILE A 75 2.54 3.84 -7.45
N GLU A 76 3.36 4.64 -6.76
CA GLU A 76 4.17 5.68 -7.37
C GLU A 76 5.64 5.25 -7.50
N ILE A 77 6.12 5.24 -8.75
CA ILE A 77 7.51 4.97 -9.08
C ILE A 77 8.22 6.30 -9.36
N SER A 78 9.06 6.74 -8.41
CA SER A 78 9.97 7.87 -8.64
C SER A 78 11.19 7.41 -9.45
N PRO A 79 11.76 8.26 -10.33
CA PRO A 79 12.94 7.94 -11.14
C PRO A 79 14.17 7.54 -10.31
N ALA A 80 14.28 7.96 -9.04
CA ALA A 80 15.35 7.53 -8.14
C ALA A 80 15.33 6.00 -7.85
N ASN A 81 14.16 5.37 -7.91
CA ASN A 81 14.01 3.94 -7.63
C ASN A 81 14.27 3.06 -8.87
N ALA A 82 14.22 3.62 -10.08
CA ALA A 82 14.47 2.88 -11.32
C ALA A 82 15.99 2.68 -11.58
N ALA A 83 16.84 3.54 -11.02
CA ALA A 83 18.28 3.50 -11.21
C ALA A 83 19.01 2.44 -10.34
N SER A 84 18.33 1.86 -9.35
CA SER A 84 18.88 0.80 -8.47
C SER A 84 18.82 -0.61 -9.10
N ALA A 85 18.07 -0.77 -10.21
CA ALA A 85 17.82 -2.05 -10.86
C ALA A 85 18.71 -2.32 -12.11
N ALA A 86 19.80 -1.55 -12.30
CA ALA A 86 20.69 -1.64 -13.45
C ALA A 86 22.10 -2.13 -13.07
#